data_AF-A0A1V6HB10-F1
#
_entry.id   AF-A0A1V6HB10-F1
#
_cell.length_a   1.000
_cell.length_b   1.000
_cell.length_c   1.000
_cell.angle_alpha   90.00
_cell.angle_beta   90.00
_cell.angle_gamma   90.00
#
_symmetry.space_group_name_H-M   'P 1'
#
loop_
_entity.id
_entity.type
_entity.pdbx_description
1 polymer ?
#
loop_
_entity_poly.entity_id
_entity_poly.type
_entity_poly.pdbx_seq_one_letter_code
_entity_poly.pdbx_strand_id
1 'polypeptide(L)'
;MRHLHPCTKEPRGPLWVGLVLLAAGLLGLALLLTGCGSAISAGPRFASSQGLGYHGVSAGLDAVVERPGVRVEAAVSSAHKEGSKEQGGAELRVLGGKEWGAWGLWSGLRGAVQRSDAGTVKVWNPTIGASWRAAESARFWLLWDAPDSSDYDTQALVWRGEYELERIVLVTSLEQVWYGHGQDGQGAGLAILWRWE
;
A
#
# COMPACT_ATOMS: atom_id res chain seq x y z
N MET A 1 -4.76 -36.16 19.11
CA MET A 1 -4.50 -34.80 18.61
C MET A 1 -3.17 -34.36 19.20
N ARG A 2 -2.11 -34.28 18.40
CA ARG A 2 -0.78 -33.88 18.88
C ARG A 2 -0.77 -32.36 19.01
N HIS A 3 -0.65 -31.88 20.25
CA HIS A 3 -0.35 -30.49 20.55
C HIS A 3 0.97 -30.10 19.87
N LEU A 4 0.92 -29.16 18.94
CA LEU A 4 2.11 -28.52 18.41
C LEU A 4 2.74 -27.67 19.52
N HIS A 5 4.03 -27.89 19.76
CA HIS A 5 4.83 -27.15 20.73
C HIS A 5 4.83 -25.65 20.37
N PRO A 6 4.74 -24.70 21.33
CA PRO A 6 4.73 -23.25 21.05
C PRO A 6 6.05 -22.69 20.50
N CYS A 7 7.07 -23.54 20.30
CA CYS A 7 8.42 -23.15 19.97
C CYS A 7 8.82 -23.44 18.52
N THR A 8 7.93 -23.96 17.67
CA THR A 8 8.19 -23.99 16.22
C THR A 8 7.96 -22.59 15.64
N LYS A 9 8.87 -21.67 15.94
CA LYS A 9 9.03 -20.43 15.18
C LYS A 9 9.30 -20.85 13.74
N GLU A 10 8.38 -20.54 12.83
CA GLU A 10 8.62 -20.66 11.40
C GLU A 10 10.00 -20.05 11.07
N PRO A 11 10.75 -20.64 10.12
CA PRO A 11 12.03 -20.08 9.72
C PRO A 11 11.83 -18.62 9.33
N ARG A 12 12.43 -17.73 10.12
CA ARG A 12 12.42 -16.27 9.93
C ARG A 12 13.16 -15.95 8.64
N GLY A 13 12.44 -15.95 7.51
CA GLY A 13 12.98 -15.50 6.24
C GLY A 13 13.41 -14.03 6.38
N PRO A 14 14.62 -13.66 5.93
CA PRO A 14 15.02 -12.27 5.99
C PRO A 14 14.11 -11.46 5.06
N LEU A 15 13.42 -10.47 5.63
CA LEU A 15 12.39 -9.68 4.95
C LEU A 15 12.92 -8.94 3.72
N TRP A 16 14.23 -8.67 3.68
CA TRP A 16 14.87 -8.14 2.48
C TRP A 16 14.73 -9.07 1.27
N VAL A 17 14.65 -10.40 1.43
CA VAL A 17 14.44 -11.34 0.31
C VAL A 17 13.01 -11.24 -0.21
N GLY A 18 12.01 -11.18 0.67
CA GLY A 18 10.61 -10.99 0.26
C GLY A 18 10.39 -9.61 -0.38
N LEU A 19 11.01 -8.57 0.18
CA LEU A 19 11.04 -7.22 -0.38
C LEU A 19 11.77 -7.14 -1.71
N VAL A 20 12.91 -7.82 -1.86
CA VAL A 20 13.67 -7.90 -3.12
C VAL A 20 12.90 -8.69 -4.15
N LEU A 21 12.18 -9.76 -3.79
CA LEU A 21 11.35 -10.52 -4.72
C LEU A 21 10.08 -9.77 -5.12
N LEU A 22 9.47 -9.00 -4.21
CA LEU A 22 8.36 -8.10 -4.54
C LEU A 22 8.83 -6.93 -5.39
N ALA A 23 9.93 -6.27 -5.01
CA ALA A 23 10.52 -5.18 -5.78
C ALA A 23 11.02 -5.65 -7.15
N ALA A 24 11.68 -6.80 -7.24
CA ALA A 24 12.11 -7.41 -8.50
C ALA A 24 10.92 -7.97 -9.29
N GLY A 25 9.85 -8.42 -8.63
CA GLY A 25 8.60 -8.83 -9.27
C GLY A 25 7.83 -7.65 -9.84
N LEU A 26 7.82 -6.51 -9.14
CA LEU A 26 7.29 -5.23 -9.58
C LEU A 26 8.10 -4.65 -10.74
N LEU A 27 9.42 -4.64 -10.61
CA LEU A 27 10.33 -4.24 -11.68
C LEU A 27 10.19 -5.18 -12.87
N GLY A 28 10.06 -6.49 -12.63
CA GLY A 28 9.85 -7.51 -13.64
C GLY A 28 8.52 -7.38 -14.35
N LEU A 29 7.42 -7.07 -13.64
CA LEU A 29 6.12 -6.76 -14.25
C LEU A 29 6.17 -5.45 -15.03
N ALA A 30 6.79 -4.41 -14.47
CA ALA A 30 6.96 -3.13 -15.14
C ALA A 30 7.79 -3.28 -16.43
N LEU A 31 8.86 -4.10 -16.39
CA LEU A 31 9.71 -4.45 -17.53
C LEU A 31 9.00 -5.36 -18.55
N LEU A 32 8.20 -6.33 -18.12
CA LEU A 32 7.41 -7.19 -19.02
C LEU A 32 6.26 -6.43 -19.70
N LEU A 33 5.84 -5.30 -19.12
CA LEU A 33 4.77 -4.44 -19.62
C LEU A 33 5.30 -3.17 -20.33
N THR A 34 6.61 -3.07 -20.63
CA THR A 34 7.16 -1.99 -21.46
C THR A 34 6.70 -2.12 -22.90
N GLY A 35 5.54 -1.53 -23.18
CA GLY A 35 5.07 -1.09 -24.49
C GLY A 35 4.41 0.28 -24.28
N CYS A 36 4.67 1.21 -25.19
CA CYS A 36 4.37 2.66 -25.10
C CYS A 36 3.18 3.05 -24.20
N GLY A 37 3.43 3.90 -23.19
CA GLY A 37 2.37 4.56 -22.39
C GLY A 37 2.37 4.26 -20.89
N SER A 38 3.51 3.87 -20.30
CA SER A 38 3.64 3.66 -18.86
C SER A 38 4.30 4.87 -18.19
N ALA A 39 3.72 5.36 -17.09
CA ALA A 39 4.34 6.34 -16.20
C ALA A 39 4.81 5.63 -14.94
N ILE A 40 6.06 5.86 -14.56
CA ILE A 40 6.65 5.32 -13.33
C ILE A 40 6.95 6.47 -12.39
N SER A 41 6.59 6.36 -11.12
CA SER A 41 7.02 7.32 -10.12
C SER A 41 7.47 6.65 -8.83
N ALA A 42 8.46 7.23 -8.15
CA ALA A 42 8.94 6.70 -6.88
C ALA A 42 9.63 7.79 -6.04
N GLY A 43 9.63 7.62 -4.73
CA GLY A 43 10.29 8.55 -3.83
C GLY A 43 9.99 8.31 -2.35
N PRO A 44 10.47 9.21 -1.47
CA PRO A 44 10.27 9.11 -0.04
C PRO A 44 8.80 9.31 0.36
N ARG A 45 8.42 8.60 1.43
CA ARG A 45 7.12 8.69 2.09
C ARG A 45 7.31 8.93 3.59
N PHE A 46 6.39 9.69 4.15
CA PHE A 46 6.21 9.86 5.59
C PHE A 46 4.76 9.61 5.93
N ALA A 47 4.51 8.85 6.98
CA ALA A 47 3.16 8.59 7.44
C ALA A 47 3.07 8.66 8.96
N SER A 48 1.94 9.13 9.46
CA SER A 48 1.55 9.05 10.85
C SER A 48 0.38 8.09 10.97
N SER A 49 0.32 7.33 12.06
CA SER A 49 -0.78 6.41 12.34
C SER A 49 -1.13 6.43 13.82
N GLN A 50 -2.41 6.25 14.11
CA GLN A 50 -2.96 6.00 15.44
C GLN A 50 -3.99 4.87 15.33
N GLY A 51 -3.87 3.83 16.14
CA GLY A 51 -4.79 2.69 16.14
C GLY A 51 -4.23 1.43 15.46
N LEU A 52 -4.96 0.30 15.53
CA LEU A 52 -4.46 -1.04 15.16
C LEU A 52 -3.16 -1.46 15.87
N GLY A 53 -2.91 -0.90 17.05
CA GLY A 53 -1.64 -1.05 17.76
C GLY A 53 -0.49 -0.38 17.02
N TYR A 54 -0.72 0.66 16.22
CA TYR A 54 0.32 1.56 15.74
C TYR A 54 0.14 2.92 16.37
N HIS A 55 1.26 3.53 16.74
CA HIS A 55 1.27 4.91 17.21
C HIS A 55 2.54 5.62 16.77
N GLY A 56 2.39 6.74 16.07
CA GLY A 56 3.47 7.65 15.74
C GLY A 56 3.81 7.69 14.26
N VAL A 57 5.02 8.19 13.97
CA VAL A 57 5.50 8.50 12.62
C VAL A 57 6.36 7.38 12.06
N SER A 58 6.29 7.22 10.74
CA SER A 58 7.08 6.28 9.96
C SER A 58 7.62 6.95 8.71
N ALA A 59 8.76 6.47 8.24
CA ALA A 59 9.38 6.87 6.99
C ALA A 59 9.49 5.66 6.06
N GLY A 60 9.52 5.91 4.76
CA GLY A 60 9.45 4.85 3.78
C GLY A 60 9.75 5.29 2.36
N LEU A 61 9.49 4.38 1.43
CA LEU A 61 9.49 4.63 0.00
C LEU A 61 8.14 4.20 -0.57
N ASP A 62 7.62 5.01 -1.47
CA ASP A 62 6.47 4.68 -2.30
C ASP A 62 6.93 4.61 -3.77
N ALA A 63 6.30 3.73 -4.53
CA ALA A 63 6.45 3.61 -5.97
C ALA A 63 5.10 3.33 -6.62
N VAL A 64 4.87 3.93 -7.77
CA VAL A 64 3.66 3.77 -8.58
C VAL A 64 4.08 3.50 -10.02
N VAL A 65 3.43 2.52 -10.64
CA VAL A 65 3.49 2.28 -12.08
C VAL A 65 2.07 2.35 -12.62
N GLU A 66 1.83 3.27 -13.54
CA GLU A 66 0.51 3.48 -14.14
C GLU A 66 0.59 3.35 -15.66
N ARG A 67 -0.42 2.72 -16.25
CA ARG A 67 -0.67 2.66 -17.69
C ARG A 67 -2.18 2.67 -17.93
N PRO A 68 -2.66 2.88 -19.17
CA PRO A 68 -4.09 2.81 -19.46
C PRO A 68 -4.73 1.53 -18.91
N GLY A 69 -5.64 1.72 -17.95
CA GLY A 69 -6.44 0.69 -17.31
C GLY A 69 -5.74 -0.20 -16.29
N VAL A 70 -4.46 0.05 -15.95
CA VAL A 70 -3.74 -0.70 -14.91
C VAL A 70 -2.90 0.25 -14.08
N ARG A 71 -2.94 0.05 -12.76
CA ARG A 71 -2.12 0.79 -11.80
C ARG A 71 -1.57 -0.17 -10.75
N VAL A 72 -0.29 -0.03 -10.46
CA VAL A 72 0.41 -0.81 -9.45
C VAL A 72 1.08 0.14 -8.48
N GLU A 73 0.90 -0.09 -7.20
CA GLU A 73 1.44 0.73 -6.12
C GLU A 73 2.20 -0.16 -5.17
N ALA A 74 3.37 0.29 -4.75
CA ALA A 74 4.17 -0.42 -3.77
C ALA A 74 4.68 0.55 -2.74
N ALA A 75 4.69 0.10 -1.50
CA ALA A 75 5.17 0.89 -0.39
C ALA A 75 5.98 0.03 0.57
N VAL A 76 7.02 0.63 1.13
CA VAL A 76 7.81 0.03 2.21
C VAL A 76 7.99 1.09 3.28
N SER A 77 7.85 0.73 4.55
CA SER A 77 7.94 1.70 5.63
C SER A 77 8.59 1.12 6.87
N SER A 78 9.11 2.02 7.70
CA SER A 78 9.59 1.74 9.05
C SER A 78 8.47 1.68 10.08
N ALA A 79 7.20 1.50 9.66
CA ALA A 79 6.06 1.50 10.55
C ALA A 79 6.24 0.47 11.68
N HIS A 80 5.78 0.86 12.87
CA HIS A 80 6.07 0.16 14.10
C HIS A 80 4.80 -0.15 14.87
N LYS A 81 4.63 -1.43 15.22
CA LYS A 81 3.54 -1.85 16.10
C LYS A 81 3.91 -1.55 17.54
N GLU A 82 3.04 -0.86 18.26
CA GLU A 82 3.13 -0.59 19.69
C GLU A 82 3.45 -1.87 20.47
N GLY A 83 4.46 -1.77 21.34
CA GLY A 83 4.95 -2.88 22.14
C GLY A 83 5.82 -3.90 21.39
N SER A 84 6.04 -3.74 20.08
CA SER A 84 7.00 -4.54 19.30
C SER A 84 8.42 -4.00 19.49
N LYS A 85 9.45 -4.81 19.26
CA LYS A 85 10.83 -4.34 19.00
C LYS A 85 11.16 -4.35 17.52
N GLU A 86 10.37 -5.07 16.73
CA GLU A 86 10.49 -5.12 15.28
C GLU A 86 9.74 -3.95 14.62
N GLN A 87 10.32 -3.44 13.52
CA GLN A 87 9.75 -2.40 12.67
C GLN A 87 9.78 -2.88 11.22
N GLY A 88 8.82 -2.43 10.42
CA GLY A 88 8.81 -2.73 8.99
C GLY A 88 7.44 -3.19 8.50
N GLY A 89 6.98 -2.53 7.45
CA GLY A 89 5.83 -2.94 6.66
C GLY A 89 6.13 -2.83 5.18
N ALA A 90 5.53 -3.71 4.40
CA ALA A 90 5.51 -3.65 2.94
C ALA A 90 4.08 -3.82 2.46
N GLU A 91 3.71 -3.06 1.44
CA GLU A 91 2.40 -3.12 0.79
C GLU A 91 2.58 -3.17 -0.73
N LEU A 92 1.72 -3.92 -1.38
CA LEU A 92 1.54 -3.95 -2.82
C LEU A 92 0.05 -3.84 -3.13
N ARG A 93 -0.34 -2.90 -3.98
CA ARG A 93 -1.69 -2.80 -4.53
C ARG A 93 -1.63 -2.90 -6.04
N VAL A 94 -2.47 -3.74 -6.62
CA VAL A 94 -2.63 -3.87 -8.07
C VAL A 94 -4.09 -3.59 -8.40
N LEU A 95 -4.33 -2.61 -9.27
CA LEU A 95 -5.65 -2.17 -9.69
C LEU A 95 -5.79 -2.28 -11.21
N GLY A 96 -6.90 -2.87 -11.65
CA GLY A 96 -7.42 -2.77 -13.00
C GLY A 96 -8.62 -1.84 -13.03
N GLY A 97 -8.72 -0.98 -14.04
CA GLY A 97 -9.79 -0.01 -14.08
C GLY A 97 -10.02 0.62 -15.45
N LYS A 98 -10.94 1.57 -15.49
CA LYS A 98 -11.26 2.35 -16.67
C LYS A 98 -11.56 3.79 -16.30
N GLU A 99 -11.05 4.70 -17.13
CA GLU A 99 -11.35 6.12 -17.05
C GLU A 99 -12.36 6.52 -18.15
N TRP A 100 -13.26 7.44 -17.81
CA TRP A 100 -14.22 8.10 -18.68
C TRP A 100 -14.12 9.61 -18.44
N GLY A 101 -13.26 10.27 -19.22
CA GLY A 101 -12.97 11.69 -19.03
C GLY A 101 -12.29 11.94 -17.69
N ALA A 102 -12.93 12.72 -16.82
CA ALA A 102 -12.40 13.06 -15.50
C ALA A 102 -12.60 11.96 -14.45
N TRP A 103 -13.42 10.95 -14.70
CA TRP A 103 -13.79 9.94 -13.69
C TRP A 103 -13.19 8.58 -14.02
N GLY A 104 -12.86 7.79 -13.01
CA GLY A 104 -12.42 6.42 -13.21
C GLY A 104 -12.94 5.47 -12.13
N LEU A 105 -13.18 4.22 -12.50
CA LEU A 105 -13.52 3.13 -11.60
C LEU A 105 -12.47 2.04 -11.68
N TRP A 106 -12.14 1.50 -10.51
CA TRP A 106 -11.00 0.62 -10.29
C TRP A 106 -11.39 -0.52 -9.37
N SER A 107 -10.78 -1.67 -9.59
CA SER A 107 -10.90 -2.84 -8.73
C SER A 107 -9.58 -3.60 -8.72
N GLY A 108 -9.31 -4.34 -7.66
CA GLY A 108 -8.08 -5.11 -7.57
C GLY A 108 -7.83 -5.68 -6.21
N LEU A 109 -6.56 -5.75 -5.84
CA LEU A 109 -6.11 -6.41 -4.63
C LEU A 109 -4.98 -5.61 -3.99
N ARG A 110 -5.05 -5.47 -2.66
CA ARG A 110 -3.96 -5.04 -1.80
C ARG A 110 -3.42 -6.25 -1.05
N GLY A 111 -2.11 -6.42 -1.04
CA GLY A 111 -1.40 -7.32 -0.16
C GLY A 111 -0.47 -6.55 0.76
N ALA A 112 -0.45 -6.89 2.04
CA ALA A 112 0.45 -6.27 3.00
C ALA A 112 1.18 -7.32 3.84
N VAL A 113 2.42 -7.00 4.19
CA VAL A 113 3.28 -7.78 5.06
C VAL A 113 3.82 -6.88 6.15
N GLN A 114 3.62 -7.28 7.40
CA GLN A 114 4.04 -6.50 8.56
C GLN A 114 4.87 -7.34 9.53
N ARG A 115 5.93 -6.74 10.09
CA ARG A 115 6.65 -7.32 11.23
C ARG A 115 5.94 -7.06 12.55
N SER A 116 6.00 -8.07 13.41
CA SER A 116 5.68 -7.97 14.84
C SER A 116 6.58 -8.93 15.63
N ASP A 117 6.68 -8.72 16.94
CA ASP A 117 7.41 -9.63 17.83
C ASP A 117 6.84 -11.06 17.82
N ALA A 118 5.54 -11.21 17.52
CA ALA A 118 4.85 -12.49 17.39
C ALA A 118 5.10 -13.19 16.04
N GLY A 119 5.72 -12.51 15.08
CA GLY A 119 5.98 -13.03 13.73
C GLY A 119 5.62 -12.05 12.62
N THR A 120 5.75 -12.52 11.38
CA THR A 120 5.37 -11.74 10.20
C THR A 120 3.90 -12.01 9.87
N VAL A 121 3.09 -10.97 9.84
CA VAL A 121 1.67 -11.06 9.45
C VAL A 121 1.56 -10.73 7.97
N LYS A 122 0.75 -11.50 7.23
CA LYS A 122 0.49 -11.28 5.81
C LYS A 122 -1.01 -11.23 5.60
N VAL A 123 -1.49 -10.21 4.91
CA VAL A 123 -2.92 -9.97 4.70
C VAL A 123 -3.20 -9.57 3.26
N TRP A 124 -4.41 -9.85 2.81
CA TRP A 124 -4.89 -9.52 1.47
C TRP A 124 -6.29 -8.94 1.55
N ASN A 125 -6.51 -7.79 0.91
CA ASN A 125 -7.79 -7.12 0.81
C ASN A 125 -8.20 -7.01 -0.66
N PRO A 126 -9.40 -7.44 -1.06
CA PRO A 126 -10.03 -6.94 -2.27
C PRO A 126 -10.16 -5.42 -2.17
N THR A 127 -9.79 -4.70 -3.22
CA THR A 127 -9.86 -3.23 -3.26
C THR A 127 -10.82 -2.81 -4.36
N ILE A 128 -11.66 -1.83 -4.08
CA ILE A 128 -12.34 -1.04 -5.11
C ILE A 128 -11.95 0.43 -4.97
N GLY A 129 -11.97 1.15 -6.07
CA GLY A 129 -11.55 2.53 -6.11
C GLY A 129 -12.36 3.36 -7.08
N ALA A 130 -12.52 4.63 -6.74
CA ALA A 130 -12.95 5.67 -7.66
C ALA A 130 -11.86 6.72 -7.75
N SER A 131 -11.65 7.27 -8.94
CA SER A 131 -10.74 8.39 -9.15
C SER A 131 -11.45 9.56 -9.83
N TRP A 132 -11.05 10.77 -9.49
CA TRP A 132 -11.52 11.99 -10.09
C TRP A 132 -10.34 12.91 -10.42
N ARG A 133 -10.17 13.22 -11.71
CA ARG A 133 -9.19 14.19 -12.21
C ARG A 133 -9.84 15.58 -12.19
N ALA A 134 -9.55 16.34 -11.12
CA ALA A 134 -10.09 17.68 -10.92
C ALA A 134 -9.44 18.72 -11.84
N ALA A 135 -8.18 18.48 -12.22
CA ALA A 135 -7.41 19.25 -13.19
C ALA A 135 -6.37 18.34 -13.86
N GLU A 136 -5.72 18.81 -14.92
CA GLU A 136 -4.63 18.04 -15.58
C GLU A 136 -3.53 17.64 -14.59
N SER A 137 -3.21 18.51 -13.63
CA SER A 137 -2.22 18.27 -12.59
C SER A 137 -2.78 17.67 -11.30
N ALA A 138 -4.09 17.45 -11.16
CA ALA A 138 -4.69 17.08 -9.88
C ALA A 138 -5.66 15.91 -10.01
N ARG A 139 -5.39 14.84 -9.26
CA ARG A 139 -6.22 13.63 -9.22
C ARG A 139 -6.50 13.22 -7.78
N PHE A 140 -7.75 12.92 -7.50
CA PHE A 140 -8.20 12.40 -6.22
C PHE A 140 -8.64 10.95 -6.36
N TRP A 141 -8.41 10.17 -5.32
CA TRP A 141 -8.80 8.78 -5.21
C TRP A 141 -9.58 8.57 -3.92
N LEU A 142 -10.60 7.74 -4.03
CA LEU A 142 -11.28 7.11 -2.91
C LEU A 142 -11.14 5.60 -3.09
N LEU A 143 -10.42 4.94 -2.18
CA LEU A 143 -10.20 3.51 -2.21
C LEU A 143 -10.87 2.88 -1.00
N TRP A 144 -11.58 1.78 -1.20
CA TRP A 144 -12.05 0.92 -0.13
C TRP A 144 -11.38 -0.44 -0.25
N ASP A 145 -10.61 -0.78 0.78
CA ASP A 145 -10.08 -2.12 1.00
C ASP A 145 -11.10 -2.88 1.84
N ALA A 146 -11.75 -3.86 1.22
CA ALA A 146 -12.70 -4.76 1.86
C ALA A 146 -12.01 -5.59 2.96
N PRO A 147 -12.76 -6.26 3.86
CA PRO A 147 -12.18 -7.10 4.91
C PRO A 147 -11.03 -7.99 4.41
N ASP A 148 -9.92 -7.94 5.12
CA ASP A 148 -8.73 -8.72 4.80
C ASP A 148 -8.92 -10.21 5.10
N SER A 149 -7.94 -11.00 4.67
CA SER A 149 -7.88 -12.44 4.97
C SER A 149 -7.47 -12.78 6.42
N SER A 150 -7.46 -11.81 7.34
CA SER A 150 -7.11 -12.07 8.75
C SER A 150 -8.33 -12.52 9.55
N ASP A 151 -8.13 -13.09 10.73
CA ASP A 151 -9.22 -13.44 11.65
C ASP A 151 -9.99 -12.21 12.18
N TYR A 152 -9.56 -11.00 11.82
CA TYR A 152 -10.06 -9.75 12.34
C TYR A 152 -10.79 -8.88 11.31
N ASP A 153 -10.90 -9.36 10.06
CA ASP A 153 -11.66 -8.69 9.00
C ASP A 153 -11.28 -7.21 8.84
N THR A 154 -9.98 -6.92 8.81
CA THR A 154 -9.49 -5.53 8.78
C THR A 154 -9.84 -4.90 7.45
N GLN A 155 -10.51 -3.75 7.47
CA GLN A 155 -10.96 -3.02 6.28
C GLN A 155 -10.54 -1.56 6.38
N ALA A 156 -10.29 -0.91 5.24
CA ALA A 156 -9.81 0.46 5.22
C ALA A 156 -10.49 1.32 4.15
N LEU A 157 -10.65 2.60 4.44
CA LEU A 157 -11.08 3.63 3.50
C LEU A 157 -9.95 4.63 3.38
N VAL A 158 -9.47 4.83 2.16
CA VAL A 158 -8.32 5.68 1.85
C VAL A 158 -8.77 6.80 0.94
N TRP A 159 -8.56 8.03 1.36
CA TRP A 159 -8.59 9.20 0.50
C TRP A 159 -7.16 9.52 0.10
N ARG A 160 -6.93 9.76 -1.20
CA ARG A 160 -5.61 10.17 -1.68
C ARG A 160 -5.74 11.31 -2.68
N GLY A 161 -4.92 12.34 -2.50
CA GLY A 161 -4.72 13.41 -3.47
C GLY A 161 -3.35 13.26 -4.14
N GLU A 162 -3.30 13.41 -5.45
CA GLU A 162 -2.09 13.39 -6.26
C GLU A 162 -2.02 14.71 -7.01
N TYR A 163 -0.91 15.41 -6.84
CA TYR A 163 -0.67 16.70 -7.47
C TYR A 163 0.65 16.71 -8.20
N GLU A 164 0.60 16.96 -9.50
CA GLU A 164 1.72 16.91 -10.40
C GLU A 164 2.29 18.30 -10.68
N LEU A 165 3.60 18.42 -10.49
CA LEU A 165 4.42 19.60 -10.67
C LEU A 165 5.60 19.20 -11.56
N GLU A 166 5.40 19.30 -12.88
CA GLU A 166 6.36 18.81 -13.88
C GLU A 166 6.71 17.34 -13.65
N ARG A 167 7.92 17.04 -13.16
CA ARG A 167 8.38 15.67 -12.86
C ARG A 167 8.16 15.25 -11.42
N ILE A 168 7.57 16.09 -10.59
CA ILE A 168 7.34 15.81 -9.17
C ILE A 168 5.85 15.54 -8.97
N VAL A 169 5.51 14.46 -8.29
CA VAL A 169 4.15 14.15 -7.85
C VAL A 169 4.12 14.21 -6.34
N LEU A 170 3.36 15.16 -5.80
CA LEU A 170 3.03 15.23 -4.39
C LEU A 170 1.81 14.34 -4.14
N VAL A 171 1.94 13.39 -3.22
CA VAL A 171 0.86 12.49 -2.84
C VAL A 171 0.50 12.73 -1.39
N THR A 172 -0.75 13.05 -1.10
CA THR A 172 -1.29 13.11 0.26
C THR A 172 -2.32 12.02 0.44
N SER A 173 -2.41 11.47 1.65
CA SER A 173 -3.43 10.46 1.95
C SER A 173 -3.93 10.55 3.37
N LEU A 174 -5.18 10.14 3.54
CA LEU A 174 -5.83 9.89 4.82
C LEU A 174 -6.43 8.49 4.75
N GLU A 175 -6.23 7.72 5.81
CA GLU A 175 -6.74 6.35 5.91
C GLU A 175 -7.57 6.24 7.19
N GLN A 176 -8.75 5.63 7.07
CA GLN A 176 -9.58 5.22 8.20
C GLN A 176 -9.65 3.70 8.17
N VAL A 177 -9.31 3.06 9.29
CA VAL A 177 -9.28 1.60 9.40
C VAL A 177 -10.29 1.13 10.43
N TRP A 178 -10.93 0.00 10.11
CA TRP A 178 -11.84 -0.72 10.99
C TRP A 178 -11.35 -2.14 11.21
N TYR A 179 -11.62 -2.64 12.41
CA TYR A 179 -11.18 -3.94 12.91
C TYR A 179 -12.33 -4.60 13.66
N GLY A 180 -12.59 -5.89 13.43
CA GLY A 180 -13.65 -6.62 14.12
C GLY A 180 -15.02 -5.93 14.02
N HIS A 181 -15.30 -5.30 12.88
CA HIS A 181 -16.51 -4.51 12.59
C HIS A 181 -16.67 -3.18 13.38
N GLY A 182 -15.63 -2.69 14.07
CA GLY A 182 -15.60 -1.40 14.78
C GLY A 182 -14.53 -0.43 14.23
N GLN A 183 -14.67 0.87 14.48
CA GLN A 183 -13.67 1.87 14.09
C GLN A 183 -12.46 1.82 15.02
N ASP A 184 -11.24 1.70 14.47
CA ASP A 184 -10.08 1.35 15.30
C ASP A 184 -8.79 2.12 14.97
N GLY A 185 -8.67 2.76 13.80
CA GLY A 185 -7.46 3.53 13.52
C GLY A 185 -7.56 4.56 12.41
N GLN A 186 -6.64 5.53 12.43
CA GLN A 186 -6.49 6.59 11.44
C GLN A 186 -5.03 6.74 11.03
N GLY A 187 -4.82 7.05 9.77
CA GLY A 187 -3.51 7.31 9.19
C GLY A 187 -3.51 8.56 8.33
N ALA A 188 -2.38 9.24 8.28
CA ALA A 188 -2.12 10.32 7.34
C ALA A 188 -0.76 10.10 6.67
N GLY A 189 -0.67 10.33 5.38
CA GLY A 189 0.54 10.11 4.60
C GLY A 189 0.87 11.28 3.68
N LEU A 190 2.17 11.50 3.48
CA LEU A 190 2.74 12.40 2.49
C LEU A 190 3.88 11.70 1.76
N ALA A 191 3.86 11.71 0.43
CA ALA A 191 4.96 11.26 -0.39
C ALA A 191 5.32 12.29 -1.45
N ILE A 192 6.60 12.31 -1.83
CA ILE A 192 7.12 13.12 -2.92
C ILE A 192 7.75 12.15 -3.90
N LEU A 193 7.15 12.00 -5.08
CA LEU A 193 7.58 11.03 -6.07
C LEU A 193 8.18 11.75 -7.28
N TRP A 194 9.26 11.22 -7.82
CA TRP A 194 9.76 11.63 -9.13
C TRP A 194 9.11 10.77 -10.20
N ARG A 195 8.60 11.39 -11.27
CA ARG A 195 8.02 10.71 -12.43
C ARG A 195 9.04 10.56 -13.56
N TRP A 196 9.07 9.36 -14.14
CA TRP A 196 9.78 8.99 -15.35
C TRP A 196 8.77 8.51 -16.39
N GLU A 197 8.93 8.99 -17.62
CA GLU A 197 8.12 8.65 -18.82
C GLU A 197 8.98 7.90 -19.85
#